data_AF-A0A9E3FEB9-F1
#
_entry.id   AF-A0A9E3FEB9-F1
#
_cell.length_a   1.000
_cell.length_b   1.000
_cell.length_c   1.000
_cell.angle_alpha   90.00
_cell.angle_beta   90.00
_cell.angle_gamma   90.00
#
_symmetry.space_group_name_H-M   'P 1'
#
loop_
_entity.id
_entity.type
_entity.pdbx_description
1 polymer ?
#
loop_
_entity_poly.entity_id
_entity_poly.type
_entity_poly.pdbx_seq_one_letter_code
_entity_poly.pdbx_strand_id
1 'polypeptide(L)' 'MADENAEVKPANSCKNAPCTCPVEKGEKFCSVHCQSTEHNIQIDCDCGHDTCKGDF' A
#
# COMPACT_ATOMS: atom_id res chain seq x y z
N MET A 1 -29.88 7.75 -6.52
CA MET A 1 -29.45 6.84 -5.44
C MET A 1 -28.01 7.20 -5.13
N ALA A 2 -27.74 7.50 -3.86
CA ALA A 2 -26.41 7.81 -3.37
C ALA A 2 -25.67 6.51 -3.07
N ASP A 3 -24.34 6.62 -3.11
CA ASP A 3 -23.37 5.75 -2.44
C ASP A 3 -22.97 4.48 -3.18
N GLU A 4 -21.98 4.61 -4.07
CA GLU A 4 -21.08 3.50 -4.42
C GLU A 4 -19.73 3.86 -3.79
N ASN A 5 -19.48 3.25 -2.63
CA ASN A 5 -18.26 3.33 -1.84
C ASN A 5 -17.03 3.00 -2.71
N ALA A 6 -16.41 4.02 -3.31
CA ALA A 6 -15.01 3.94 -3.68
C ALA A 6 -14.24 3.89 -2.37
N GLU A 7 -13.66 2.74 -2.06
CA GLU A 7 -12.74 2.54 -0.95
C GLU A 7 -11.58 3.54 -1.12
N VAL A 8 -11.71 4.74 -0.57
CA VAL A 8 -10.67 5.76 -0.60
C VAL A 8 -9.57 5.23 0.31
N LYS A 9 -8.63 4.46 -0.25
CA LYS A 9 -7.37 4.15 0.43
C LYS A 9 -6.87 5.48 1.00
N PRO A 10 -6.59 5.56 2.32
CA PRO A 10 -6.15 6.81 2.92
C PRO A 10 -5.02 7.38 2.08
N ALA A 11 -5.04 8.69 1.79
CA ALA A 11 -4.01 9.33 0.96
C ALA A 11 -2.58 9.11 1.49
N ASN A 12 -2.47 8.71 2.77
CA ASN A 12 -1.26 8.34 3.48
C ASN A 12 -1.04 6.82 3.55
N SER A 13 -1.50 6.05 2.57
CA SER A 13 -1.25 4.60 2.49
C SER A 13 -0.31 4.28 1.35
N CYS A 14 0.41 3.17 1.47
CA CYS A 14 1.32 2.74 0.42
C CYS A 14 0.57 2.49 -0.89
N LYS A 15 1.13 3.03 -1.98
CA LYS A 15 0.60 2.89 -3.33
C LYS A 15 0.69 1.44 -3.84
N ASN A 16 1.54 0.59 -3.24
CA ASN A 16 1.53 -0.84 -3.54
C ASN A 16 0.17 -1.44 -3.12
N ALA A 17 -0.50 -2.12 -4.06
CA ALA A 17 -1.87 -2.61 -3.87
C ALA A 17 -2.02 -3.56 -2.66
N PRO A 18 -1.22 -4.62 -2.52
CA PRO A 18 -1.23 -5.49 -1.33
C PRO A 18 -0.71 -4.82 -0.06
N CYS A 19 -0.06 -3.65 -0.16
CA CYS A 19 0.47 -2.96 1.01
C CYS A 19 -0.61 -2.10 1.68
N THR A 20 -0.70 -2.23 3.00
CA THR A 20 -1.57 -1.44 3.88
C THR A 20 -0.78 -0.54 4.82
N CYS A 21 0.56 -0.47 4.67
CA CYS A 21 1.38 0.37 5.52
C CYS A 21 1.06 1.86 5.33
N PRO A 22 1.08 2.63 6.43
CA PRO A 22 1.07 4.08 6.33
C PRO A 22 2.35 4.57 5.65
N VAL A 23 2.23 5.63 4.87
CA VAL A 23 3.36 6.36 4.28
C VAL A 23 3.51 7.71 4.92
N GLU A 24 4.76 8.15 5.01
CA GLU A 24 5.06 9.50 5.46
C GLU A 24 4.45 10.55 4.51
N LYS A 25 4.17 11.73 5.06
CA LYS A 25 3.48 12.79 4.32
C LYS A 25 4.37 13.29 3.18
N GLY A 26 3.97 12.96 1.94
CA GLY A 26 4.71 13.32 0.72
C GLY A 26 5.33 12.12 0.01
N GLU A 27 5.42 10.98 0.70
CA GLU A 27 5.89 9.73 0.11
C GLU A 27 4.72 8.93 -0.48
N LYS A 28 5.00 8.14 -1.51
CA LYS A 28 4.02 7.26 -2.17
C LYS A 28 4.12 5.81 -1.70
N PHE A 29 5.27 5.43 -1.15
CA PHE A 29 5.59 4.07 -0.75
C PHE A 29 6.08 4.07 0.68
N CYS A 30 5.82 2.98 1.40
CA CYS A 30 6.27 2.88 2.79
C CYS A 30 7.77 2.57 2.86
N SER A 31 8.33 1.96 1.81
CA SER A 31 9.74 1.63 1.70
C SER A 31 10.14 1.44 0.23
N VAL A 32 11.45 1.39 -0.03
CA VAL A 32 12.04 1.16 -1.37
C VAL A 32 11.63 -0.17 -1.99
N HIS A 33 11.26 -1.15 -1.16
CA HIS A 33 10.73 -2.44 -1.62
C HIS A 33 9.45 -2.23 -2.44
N CYS A 34 8.45 -1.56 -1.86
CA CYS A 34 7.18 -1.28 -2.54
C CYS A 34 7.31 -0.35 -3.75
N GLN A 35 8.30 0.55 -3.74
CA GLN A 35 8.59 1.39 -4.90
C GLN A 35 9.13 0.56 -6.06
N SER A 36 10.07 -0.34 -5.78
CA SER A 36 10.67 -1.22 -6.79
C SER A 36 9.65 -2.22 -7.36
N THR A 37 8.61 -2.52 -6.59
CA THR A 37 7.56 -3.45 -6.97
C THR A 37 6.30 -2.76 -7.50
N GLU A 38 6.24 -1.43 -7.61
CA GLU A 38 5.03 -0.73 -8.09
C GLU A 38 4.60 -1.16 -9.49
N HIS A 39 5.58 -1.54 -10.32
CA HIS A 39 5.37 -2.00 -11.69
C HIS A 39 5.21 -3.51 -11.81
N ASN A 40 5.31 -4.24 -10.68
CA ASN A 40 5.15 -5.68 -10.63
C ASN A 40 3.80 -6.02 -10.00
N ILE A 41 3.09 -6.99 -10.59
CA ILE A 41 1.87 -7.53 -9.99
C ILE A 41 2.31 -8.39 -8.81
N GLN A 42 2.22 -7.84 -7.61
CA GLN A 42 2.47 -8.56 -6.38
C GLN A 42 1.15 -9.00 -5.74
N ILE A 43 1.07 -10.29 -5.44
CA ILE A 43 -0.06 -10.88 -4.70
C ILE A 43 0.07 -10.52 -3.22
N ASP A 44 1.31 -10.46 -2.73
CA ASP A 44 1.64 -10.15 -1.35
C ASP A 44 2.68 -9.03 -1.23
N CYS A 45 2.68 -8.30 -0.12
CA CYS A 45 3.61 -7.22 0.16
C CYS A 45 4.59 -7.54 1.30
N ASP A 46 5.80 -7.96 0.97
CA ASP A 46 6.89 -8.19 1.93
C ASP A 46 7.71 -6.92 2.18
N CYS A 47 7.05 -5.85 2.60
CA CYS A 47 7.72 -4.56 2.82
C CYS A 47 8.61 -4.52 4.08
N GLY A 48 8.57 -5.59 4.89
CA GLY A 48 9.37 -5.74 6.10
C GLY A 48 8.93 -4.86 7.28
N HIS A 49 7.75 -4.23 7.21
CA HIS A 49 7.19 -3.48 8.35
C HIS A 49 6.33 -4.40 9.21
N ASP A 50 6.43 -4.29 10.54
CA ASP A 50 5.60 -5.06 11.49
C ASP A 50 4.09 -4.88 11.26
N THR A 51 3.67 -3.74 10.71
CA THR A 51 2.26 -3.44 10.39
C THR A 51 1.89 -3.77 8.95
N CYS A 52 2.80 -4.29 8.15
CA CYS A 52 2.53 -4.71 6.77
C CYS A 52 1.67 -5.97 6.87
N LYS A 53 0.37 -5.86 6.55
CA LYS A 53 -0.49 -7.04 6.35
C LYS A 53 -0.19 -7.76 5.02
N GLY A 54 1.07 -7.78 4.62
CA GLY A 54 1.54 -8.77 3.65
C GLY A 54 1.50 -10.12 4.36
N ASP A 55 0.60 -10.97 3.92
CA ASP A 55 0.23 -12.24 4.52
C ASP A 55 1.36 -13.27 4.30
N PHE A 56 1.84 -13.88 5.39
CA PHE A 56 2.55 -15.17 5.39
C PHE A 56 1.67 -16.21 6.08
#